data_AF-A0A2E0X0G6-F1
#
_entry.id   AF-A0A2E0X0G6-F1
#
_cell.length_a   1.000
_cell.length_b   1.000
_cell.length_c   1.000
_cell.angle_alpha   90.00
_cell.angle_beta   90.00
_cell.angle_gamma   90.00
#
_symmetry.space_group_name_H-M   'P 1'
#
loop_
_entity.id
_entity.type
_entity.pdbx_description
1 polymer ?
#
loop_
_entity_poly.entity_id
_entity_poly.type
_entity_poly.pdbx_seq_one_letter_code
_entity_poly.pdbx_strand_id
1 'polypeptide(L)'
;MRLMTVATLALSGFSGAAAANILLNPGFEIGSDADATDWLETSGPSGSTTRSSAMPNNGGFSAYMTADHINNPAAPTPYSVEQTQPVGSIDHTVNYNLSFSAKVDSLDFTGFDMFYQILWLDQDASDGGGVKGEILTSLVTAGVNTVYQSFGLSDLDVPDGADSFQLRFQLSPGAVEDIVNGLYVDDVDLSPTTAGLAGDFNFDNKVDGSDLLVWQRLDGAAASLNAWQSNYGSSIASIAGYSSVPEPATYSFSLMLASCFFGLRRMRRRY
;
A
#
# COMPACT_ATOMS: atom_id res chain seq x y z
N MET A 1 -5.32 -3.24 -29.30
CA MET A 1 -5.03 -2.34 -28.17
C MET A 1 -6.37 -1.82 -27.64
N ARG A 2 -6.95 -2.51 -26.65
CA ARG A 2 -8.24 -2.13 -26.04
C ARG A 2 -7.92 -0.98 -25.06
N LEU A 3 -8.48 0.21 -25.29
CA LEU A 3 -8.47 1.26 -24.26
C LEU A 3 -9.33 0.76 -23.10
N MET A 4 -8.70 0.47 -21.97
CA MET A 4 -9.38 0.22 -20.71
C MET A 4 -9.76 1.59 -20.15
N THR A 5 -11.05 1.94 -20.19
CA THR A 5 -11.56 3.15 -19.55
C THR A 5 -11.58 2.90 -18.05
N VAL A 6 -10.52 3.27 -17.35
CA VAL A 6 -10.46 3.21 -15.87
C VAL A 6 -11.26 4.40 -15.34
N ALA A 7 -12.43 4.12 -14.77
CA ALA A 7 -13.23 5.13 -14.10
C ALA A 7 -12.63 5.42 -12.71
N THR A 8 -11.94 6.54 -12.56
CA THR A 8 -11.48 7.04 -11.26
C THR A 8 -12.68 7.65 -10.53
N LEU A 9 -13.15 6.99 -9.47
CA LEU A 9 -14.22 7.48 -8.60
C LEU A 9 -13.64 7.91 -7.26
N ALA A 10 -14.07 9.07 -6.76
CA ALA A 10 -13.94 9.39 -5.34
C ALA A 10 -14.75 8.35 -4.55
N LEU A 11 -14.05 7.43 -3.89
CA LEU A 11 -14.66 6.29 -3.20
C LEU A 11 -15.25 6.72 -1.86
N SER A 12 -16.57 6.61 -1.71
CA SER A 12 -17.25 6.80 -0.43
C SER A 12 -17.31 5.49 0.34
N GLY A 13 -16.47 5.35 1.39
CA GLY A 13 -16.62 4.42 2.51
C GLY A 13 -16.68 2.93 2.19
N PHE A 14 -15.53 2.24 2.25
CA PHE A 14 -15.49 0.77 2.32
C PHE A 14 -15.68 0.31 3.78
N SER A 15 -16.64 -0.59 4.02
CA SER A 15 -16.80 -1.32 5.28
C SER A 15 -16.95 -2.82 5.02
N GLY A 16 -15.91 -3.43 4.45
CA GLY A 16 -15.65 -4.86 4.54
C GLY A 16 -14.47 -5.09 5.49
N ALA A 17 -14.34 -6.28 6.07
CA ALA A 17 -13.11 -6.60 6.83
C ALA A 17 -11.91 -6.51 5.86
N ALA A 18 -11.03 -5.54 6.09
CA ALA A 18 -9.87 -5.32 5.24
C ALA A 18 -8.97 -6.57 5.29
N ALA A 19 -8.65 -7.14 4.13
CA ALA A 19 -7.49 -8.02 4.04
C ALA A 19 -6.25 -7.25 4.51
N ALA A 20 -5.26 -7.95 5.06
CA ALA A 20 -4.05 -7.30 5.53
C ALA A 20 -3.38 -6.55 4.37
N ASN A 21 -3.08 -5.28 4.59
CA ASN A 21 -2.28 -4.47 3.68
C ASN A 21 -0.93 -5.15 3.43
N ILE A 22 -0.57 -5.32 2.16
CA ILE A 22 0.68 -5.99 1.76
C ILE A 22 1.86 -5.01 1.71
N LEU A 23 1.62 -3.71 1.86
CA LEU A 23 2.65 -2.70 1.92
C LEU A 23 3.30 -2.64 3.30
N LEU A 24 4.60 -2.33 3.31
CA LEU A 24 5.34 -2.05 4.52
C LEU A 24 5.26 -0.56 4.83
N ASN A 25 5.08 -0.23 6.11
CA ASN A 25 5.01 1.16 6.58
C ASN A 25 4.04 2.05 5.77
N PRO A 26 2.77 1.64 5.59
CA PRO A 26 1.84 2.30 4.67
C PRO A 26 1.42 3.74 5.05
N GLY A 27 1.52 4.10 6.32
CA GLY A 27 1.27 5.45 6.83
C GLY A 27 2.56 6.23 7.13
N PHE A 28 3.72 5.78 6.65
CA PHE A 28 5.01 6.45 6.84
C PHE A 28 5.40 6.71 8.31
N GLU A 29 4.82 5.98 9.26
CA GLU A 29 5.02 6.19 10.70
C GLU A 29 6.41 5.75 11.17
N ILE A 30 7.03 4.80 10.47
CA ILE A 30 8.34 4.25 10.80
C ILE A 30 9.42 4.94 9.95
N GLY A 31 10.46 5.45 10.58
CA GLY A 31 11.52 6.19 9.88
C GLY A 31 12.49 6.85 10.82
N SER A 32 13.56 7.41 10.25
CA SER A 32 14.50 8.27 10.96
C SER A 32 14.53 9.61 10.27
N ASP A 33 14.26 10.68 11.01
CA ASP A 33 14.21 12.05 10.49
C ASP A 33 13.30 12.16 9.25
N ALA A 34 13.89 12.55 8.11
CA ALA A 34 13.23 12.74 6.83
C ALA A 34 13.08 11.45 6.02
N ASP A 35 13.64 10.33 6.48
CA ASP A 35 13.66 9.09 5.70
C ASP A 35 12.61 8.10 6.22
N ALA A 36 11.68 7.69 5.36
CA ALA A 36 10.72 6.63 5.66
C ALA A 36 11.33 5.23 5.51
N THR A 37 11.16 4.39 6.53
CA THR A 37 11.61 2.99 6.46
C THR A 37 10.80 2.22 5.41
N ASP A 38 11.47 1.37 4.64
CA ASP A 38 10.91 0.53 3.56
C ASP A 38 10.36 1.28 2.33
N TRP A 39 10.61 2.59 2.24
CA TRP A 39 10.30 3.39 1.07
C TRP A 39 11.58 3.99 0.49
N LEU A 40 11.75 3.89 -0.83
CA LEU A 40 12.82 4.55 -1.55
C LEU A 40 12.36 5.97 -1.92
N GLU A 41 13.10 6.96 -1.47
CA GLU A 41 12.82 8.38 -1.72
C GLU A 41 13.81 8.92 -2.75
N THR A 42 13.30 9.53 -3.82
CA THR A 42 14.11 10.21 -4.83
C THR A 42 13.88 11.71 -4.72
N SER A 43 14.97 12.47 -4.61
CA SER A 43 14.96 13.93 -4.53
C SER A 43 15.78 14.56 -5.65
N GLY A 44 15.52 15.84 -5.90
CA GLY A 44 16.19 16.65 -6.92
C GLY A 44 16.86 17.90 -6.33
N PRO A 45 17.59 18.69 -7.15
CA PRO A 45 18.30 19.88 -6.68
C PRO A 45 17.39 21.04 -6.27
N SER A 46 16.10 20.98 -6.61
CA SER A 46 15.16 22.09 -6.48
C SER A 46 13.94 21.71 -5.65
N GLY A 47 14.12 20.76 -4.72
CA GLY A 47 13.03 20.17 -3.97
C GLY A 47 13.47 18.95 -3.16
N SER A 48 12.52 18.25 -2.56
CA SER A 48 12.81 17.06 -1.73
C SER A 48 11.64 16.10 -1.69
N THR A 49 11.93 14.83 -1.41
CA THR A 49 10.97 13.84 -0.94
C THR A 49 11.36 13.48 0.49
N THR A 50 10.44 13.64 1.43
CA THR A 50 10.70 13.36 2.84
C THR A 50 9.48 12.76 3.54
N ARG A 51 9.74 11.96 4.56
CA ARG A 51 8.82 11.72 5.67
C ARG A 51 8.60 13.00 6.47
N SER A 52 7.35 13.44 6.59
CA SER A 52 6.97 14.74 7.13
C SER A 52 5.89 14.64 8.20
N SER A 53 6.10 15.31 9.33
CA SER A 53 5.12 15.48 10.40
C SER A 53 4.28 16.75 10.28
N ALA A 54 4.50 17.54 9.22
CA ALA A 54 3.85 18.85 9.08
C ALA A 54 2.33 18.73 8.88
N MET A 55 1.90 17.72 8.12
CA MET A 55 0.53 17.57 7.65
C MET A 55 0.12 16.09 7.47
N PRO A 56 0.22 15.21 8.49
CA PRO A 56 -0.30 13.85 8.39
C PRO A 56 -1.82 13.86 8.19
N ASN A 57 -2.35 12.90 7.43
CA ASN A 57 -3.78 12.64 7.38
C ASN A 57 -4.23 11.86 8.62
N ASN A 58 -3.41 10.87 9.00
CA ASN A 58 -3.58 10.02 10.15
C ASN A 58 -2.22 9.76 10.79
N GLY A 59 -2.20 9.36 12.08
CA GLY A 59 -0.93 9.16 12.78
C GLY A 59 -0.11 10.44 12.95
N GLY A 60 1.20 10.32 12.84
CA GLY A 60 2.17 11.40 13.06
C GLY A 60 2.93 11.84 11.81
N PHE A 61 2.89 11.06 10.72
CA PHE A 61 3.73 11.29 9.54
C PHE A 61 2.98 11.05 8.23
N SER A 62 3.55 11.57 7.15
CA SER A 62 3.11 11.38 5.76
C SER A 62 4.34 11.45 4.84
N ALA A 63 4.25 10.96 3.62
CA ALA A 63 5.24 11.28 2.60
C ALA A 63 4.94 12.67 2.01
N TYR A 64 5.97 13.49 1.85
CA TYR A 64 5.88 14.83 1.28
C TYR A 64 6.93 15.03 0.19
N MET A 65 6.46 15.25 -1.03
CA MET A 65 7.29 15.61 -2.18
C MET A 65 7.09 17.09 -2.48
N THR A 66 8.15 17.85 -2.65
CA THR A 66 8.07 19.29 -2.93
C THR A 66 9.04 19.69 -4.03
N ALA A 67 8.61 20.65 -4.85
CA ALA A 67 9.50 21.40 -5.73
C ALA A 67 9.37 22.89 -5.43
N ASP A 68 10.51 23.58 -5.38
CA ASP A 68 10.64 25.01 -5.15
C ASP A 68 11.60 25.59 -6.20
N HIS A 69 11.03 26.06 -7.30
CA HIS A 69 11.74 26.78 -8.37
C HIS A 69 11.70 28.31 -8.17
N ILE A 70 11.27 28.78 -7.01
CA ILE A 70 11.36 30.20 -6.63
C ILE A 70 12.74 30.45 -6.01
N ASN A 71 13.14 29.57 -5.09
CA ASN A 71 14.39 29.72 -4.36
C ASN A 71 15.53 28.88 -4.94
N ASN A 72 15.25 27.96 -5.87
CA ASN A 72 16.23 27.10 -6.51
C ASN A 72 16.07 27.14 -8.04
N PRO A 73 17.13 26.87 -8.83
CA PRO A 73 17.03 26.85 -10.29
C PRO A 73 15.99 25.83 -10.76
N ALA A 74 15.19 26.15 -11.79
CA ALA A 74 14.25 25.18 -12.32
C ALA A 74 14.94 23.90 -12.82
N ALA A 75 14.49 22.74 -12.33
CA ALA A 75 15.01 21.44 -12.74
C ALA A 75 13.84 20.48 -13.03
N PRO A 76 13.82 19.80 -14.20
CA PRO A 76 12.77 18.83 -14.54
C PRO A 76 13.01 17.47 -13.87
N THR A 77 13.50 17.48 -12.62
CA THR A 77 13.81 16.27 -11.87
C THR A 77 12.56 15.84 -11.11
N PRO A 78 12.09 14.59 -11.28
CA PRO A 78 10.96 14.10 -10.51
C PRO A 78 11.35 13.83 -9.05
N TYR A 79 10.37 14.00 -8.18
CA TYR A 79 10.43 13.63 -6.77
C TYR A 79 9.48 12.47 -6.57
N SER A 80 9.94 11.38 -5.97
CA SER A 80 9.12 10.18 -5.82
C SER A 80 9.39 9.45 -4.54
N VAL A 81 8.35 8.79 -4.04
CA VAL A 81 8.42 7.78 -2.99
C VAL A 81 7.90 6.46 -3.57
N GLU A 82 8.69 5.40 -3.46
CA GLU A 82 8.37 4.10 -4.08
C GLU A 82 8.71 2.91 -3.18
N GLN A 83 7.96 1.82 -3.35
CA GLN A 83 8.18 0.57 -2.67
C GLN A 83 8.04 -0.57 -3.67
N THR A 84 9.07 -1.42 -3.74
CA THR A 84 9.06 -2.65 -4.53
C THR A 84 8.90 -3.82 -3.58
N GLN A 85 7.84 -4.61 -3.78
CA GLN A 85 7.59 -5.80 -2.99
C GLN A 85 8.38 -7.01 -3.51
N PRO A 86 8.75 -7.97 -2.65
CA PRO A 86 9.51 -9.14 -3.06
C PRO A 86 8.68 -10.10 -3.92
N VAL A 87 9.36 -11.02 -4.61
CA VAL A 87 8.76 -12.18 -5.29
C VAL A 87 7.79 -12.92 -4.36
N GLY A 88 6.60 -13.25 -4.88
CA GLY A 88 5.53 -13.94 -4.16
C GLY A 88 4.69 -13.03 -3.25
N SER A 89 4.84 -11.71 -3.36
CA SER A 89 4.03 -10.74 -2.60
C SER A 89 2.60 -10.61 -3.13
N ILE A 90 2.36 -11.04 -4.38
CA ILE A 90 1.05 -11.03 -5.01
C ILE A 90 0.72 -12.38 -5.66
N ASP A 91 -0.57 -12.60 -5.89
CA ASP A 91 -1.10 -13.76 -6.61
C ASP A 91 -1.90 -13.28 -7.82
N HIS A 92 -1.53 -13.71 -9.03
CA HIS A 92 -2.22 -13.33 -10.26
C HIS A 92 -3.66 -13.87 -10.37
N THR A 93 -4.05 -14.79 -9.48
CA THR A 93 -5.43 -15.32 -9.41
C THR A 93 -6.34 -14.50 -8.50
N VAL A 94 -5.79 -13.46 -7.84
CA VAL A 94 -6.49 -12.62 -6.87
C VAL A 94 -6.48 -11.17 -7.34
N ASN A 95 -7.64 -10.52 -7.26
CA ASN A 95 -7.74 -9.09 -7.54
C ASN A 95 -7.36 -8.28 -6.30
N TYR A 96 -6.89 -7.05 -6.47
CA TYR A 96 -6.45 -6.18 -5.38
C TYR A 96 -7.22 -4.86 -5.35
N ASN A 97 -7.27 -4.22 -4.18
CA ASN A 97 -7.75 -2.85 -4.03
C ASN A 97 -6.58 -1.98 -3.59
N LEU A 98 -6.29 -0.93 -4.35
CA LEU A 98 -5.40 0.15 -3.95
C LEU A 98 -6.24 1.30 -3.40
N SER A 99 -5.87 1.85 -2.26
CA SER A 99 -6.32 3.17 -1.81
C SER A 99 -5.19 3.95 -1.14
N PHE A 100 -5.30 5.27 -1.09
CA PHE A 100 -4.42 6.16 -0.35
C PHE A 100 -5.08 7.52 -0.18
N SER A 101 -4.55 8.33 0.74
CA SER A 101 -4.94 9.72 0.93
C SER A 101 -3.90 10.64 0.32
N ALA A 102 -4.32 11.66 -0.43
CA ALA A 102 -3.39 12.68 -0.94
C ALA A 102 -3.98 14.08 -0.90
N LYS A 103 -3.09 15.07 -0.82
CA LYS A 103 -3.40 16.50 -0.99
C LYS A 103 -2.21 17.26 -1.57
N VAL A 104 -2.46 18.48 -2.03
CA VAL A 104 -1.42 19.39 -2.54
C VAL A 104 -1.35 20.68 -1.73
N ASP A 105 -0.23 21.40 -1.81
CA ASP A 105 -0.12 22.74 -1.20
C ASP A 105 -0.90 23.81 -1.96
N SER A 106 -0.94 23.69 -3.29
CA SER A 106 -1.56 24.67 -4.19
C SER A 106 -2.33 23.99 -5.32
N LEU A 107 -3.43 24.63 -5.76
CA LEU A 107 -4.18 24.26 -6.96
C LEU A 107 -3.60 24.85 -8.25
N ASP A 108 -2.51 25.61 -8.15
CA ASP A 108 -1.74 26.02 -9.32
C ASP A 108 -0.84 24.85 -9.76
N PHE A 109 -1.30 24.16 -10.80
CA PHE A 109 -0.56 23.06 -11.44
C PHE A 109 0.28 23.52 -12.63
N THR A 110 0.51 24.83 -12.78
CA THR A 110 1.36 25.34 -13.85
C THR A 110 2.75 24.73 -13.76
N GLY A 111 3.14 23.98 -14.78
CA GLY A 111 4.43 23.30 -14.82
C GLY A 111 4.55 22.10 -13.89
N PHE A 112 3.46 21.56 -13.35
CA PHE A 112 3.45 20.36 -12.52
C PHE A 112 2.57 19.25 -13.12
N ASP A 113 3.04 18.02 -13.00
CA ASP A 113 2.20 16.83 -13.07
C ASP A 113 2.47 15.95 -11.85
N MET A 114 1.48 15.16 -11.47
CA MET A 114 1.50 14.30 -10.30
C MET A 114 0.79 13.01 -10.62
N PHE A 115 1.41 11.89 -10.28
CA PHE A 115 0.84 10.58 -10.59
C PHE A 115 1.17 9.53 -9.54
N TYR A 116 0.37 8.48 -9.55
CA TYR A 116 0.74 7.21 -8.94
C TYR A 116 0.81 6.13 -10.02
N GLN A 117 1.70 5.17 -9.80
CA GLN A 117 2.02 4.12 -10.75
C GLN A 117 2.11 2.77 -10.03
N ILE A 118 1.52 1.74 -10.61
CA ILE A 118 1.77 0.35 -10.27
C ILE A 118 2.46 -0.30 -11.47
N LEU A 119 3.63 -0.90 -11.24
CA LEU A 119 4.27 -1.81 -12.18
C LEU A 119 4.13 -3.23 -11.67
N TRP A 120 3.50 -4.10 -12.44
CA TRP A 120 3.43 -5.53 -12.18
C TRP A 120 4.68 -6.20 -12.73
N LEU A 121 5.38 -6.97 -11.89
CA LEU A 121 6.72 -7.46 -12.16
C LEU A 121 6.76 -8.99 -12.06
N ASP A 122 7.67 -9.58 -12.84
CA ASP A 122 8.18 -10.94 -12.71
C ASP A 122 9.66 -10.83 -12.40
N GLN A 123 9.98 -10.96 -11.12
CA GLN A 123 11.33 -10.74 -10.63
C GLN A 123 12.17 -12.02 -10.60
N ASP A 124 11.54 -13.19 -10.55
CA ASP A 124 12.23 -14.48 -10.56
C ASP A 124 12.49 -15.05 -11.97
N ALA A 125 11.95 -14.38 -12.99
CA ALA A 125 12.03 -14.73 -14.41
C ALA A 125 11.34 -16.06 -14.77
N SER A 126 10.45 -16.55 -13.92
CA SER A 126 9.68 -17.78 -14.16
C SER A 126 8.80 -17.69 -15.41
N ASP A 127 8.36 -16.48 -15.77
CA ASP A 127 7.52 -16.18 -16.93
C ASP A 127 8.23 -15.24 -17.94
N GLY A 128 9.56 -15.26 -17.97
CA GLY A 128 10.39 -14.48 -18.89
C GLY A 128 10.94 -13.16 -18.32
N GLY A 129 10.62 -12.86 -17.06
CA GLY A 129 11.09 -11.71 -16.30
C GLY A 129 10.43 -10.38 -16.68
N GLY A 130 10.83 -9.32 -15.96
CA GLY A 130 10.57 -7.94 -16.34
C GLY A 130 9.19 -7.42 -15.92
N VAL A 131 8.66 -6.46 -16.70
CA VAL A 131 7.36 -5.83 -16.44
C VAL A 131 6.26 -6.60 -17.18
N LYS A 132 5.23 -7.04 -16.46
CA LYS A 132 4.05 -7.72 -17.01
C LYS A 132 2.88 -6.79 -17.29
N GLY A 133 2.81 -5.68 -16.56
CA GLY A 133 1.79 -4.67 -16.76
C GLY A 133 2.10 -3.38 -16.02
N GLU A 134 1.38 -2.34 -16.39
CA GLU A 134 1.53 -1.00 -15.84
C GLU A 134 0.16 -0.35 -15.70
N ILE A 135 -0.02 0.35 -14.59
CA ILE A 135 -1.10 1.29 -14.38
C ILE A 135 -0.47 2.62 -13.99
N LEU A 136 -0.82 3.69 -14.69
CA LEU A 136 -0.34 5.05 -14.42
C LEU A 136 -1.54 6.00 -14.41
N THR A 137 -1.73 6.73 -13.31
CA THR A 137 -2.87 7.64 -13.15
C THR A 137 -2.43 9.01 -12.68
N SER A 138 -2.86 10.05 -13.41
CA SER A 138 -2.63 11.46 -13.02
C SER A 138 -3.58 11.89 -11.91
N LEU A 139 -3.02 12.41 -10.82
CA LEU A 139 -3.74 12.98 -9.68
C LEU A 139 -4.37 14.33 -10.02
N VAL A 140 -3.74 15.11 -10.90
CA VAL A 140 -4.31 16.37 -11.40
C VAL A 140 -5.62 16.09 -12.14
N THR A 141 -5.62 15.09 -13.01
CA THR A 141 -6.83 14.68 -13.74
C THR A 141 -7.88 14.06 -12.80
N ALA A 142 -7.45 13.36 -11.75
CA ALA A 142 -8.33 12.81 -10.72
C ALA A 142 -8.92 13.86 -9.76
N GLY A 143 -8.51 15.13 -9.87
CA GLY A 143 -9.09 16.24 -9.10
C GLY A 143 -8.49 16.44 -7.71
N VAL A 144 -7.18 16.14 -7.54
CA VAL A 144 -6.47 16.39 -6.27
C VAL A 144 -6.62 17.84 -5.80
N ASN A 145 -6.72 18.02 -4.48
CA ASN A 145 -7.04 19.30 -3.86
C ASN A 145 -6.15 19.59 -2.64
N THR A 146 -6.33 20.74 -2.01
CA THR A 146 -5.58 21.19 -0.81
C THR A 146 -6.08 20.59 0.50
N VAL A 147 -7.10 19.73 0.43
CA VAL A 147 -7.61 18.92 1.54
C VAL A 147 -7.38 17.46 1.18
N TYR A 148 -7.04 16.63 2.17
CA TYR A 148 -6.89 15.19 1.96
C TYR A 148 -8.16 14.58 1.37
N GLN A 149 -7.95 13.80 0.31
CA GLN A 149 -8.98 13.02 -0.36
C GLN A 149 -8.45 11.61 -0.58
N SER A 150 -9.36 10.65 -0.62
CA SER A 150 -9.01 9.27 -0.93
C SER A 150 -8.99 9.05 -2.44
N PHE A 151 -7.92 8.43 -2.91
CA PHE A 151 -7.71 7.97 -4.28
C PHE A 151 -7.47 6.48 -4.25
N GLY A 152 -7.67 5.82 -5.39
CA GLY A 152 -7.48 4.38 -5.46
C GLY A 152 -8.04 3.75 -6.71
N LEU A 153 -7.85 2.45 -6.79
CA LEU A 153 -8.39 1.57 -7.81
C LEU A 153 -8.93 0.34 -7.13
N SER A 154 -10.15 -0.03 -7.48
CA SER A 154 -10.77 -1.27 -7.01
C SER A 154 -10.65 -2.36 -8.06
N ASP A 155 -10.66 -3.61 -7.62
CA ASP A 155 -10.74 -4.77 -8.51
C ASP A 155 -9.59 -4.82 -9.54
N LEU A 156 -8.37 -4.54 -9.05
CA LEU A 156 -7.15 -4.59 -9.83
C LEU A 156 -6.83 -6.03 -10.20
N ASP A 157 -7.01 -6.35 -11.48
CA ASP A 157 -6.57 -7.59 -12.09
C ASP A 157 -5.05 -7.61 -12.22
N VAL A 158 -4.41 -8.66 -11.70
CA VAL A 158 -2.95 -8.84 -11.73
C VAL A 158 -2.60 -9.63 -13.00
N PRO A 159 -1.75 -9.09 -13.90
CA PRO A 159 -1.41 -9.79 -15.13
C PRO A 159 -0.79 -11.16 -14.91
N ASP A 160 -1.12 -12.12 -15.77
CA ASP A 160 -0.52 -13.47 -15.78
C ASP A 160 1.02 -13.40 -15.70
N GLY A 161 1.58 -14.19 -14.79
CA GLY A 161 3.02 -14.30 -14.57
C GLY A 161 3.63 -13.14 -13.77
N ALA A 162 2.85 -12.22 -13.21
CA ALA A 162 3.34 -11.27 -12.22
C ALA A 162 3.42 -11.94 -10.82
N ASP A 163 4.55 -11.78 -10.15
CA ASP A 163 4.85 -12.33 -8.82
C ASP A 163 5.17 -11.24 -7.78
N SER A 164 5.30 -10.00 -8.23
CA SER A 164 5.69 -8.85 -7.44
C SER A 164 5.20 -7.55 -8.08
N PHE A 165 5.34 -6.44 -7.38
CA PHE A 165 4.99 -5.13 -7.93
C PHE A 165 5.88 -4.02 -7.38
N GLN A 166 5.90 -2.89 -8.08
CA GLN A 166 6.39 -1.61 -7.58
C GLN A 166 5.21 -0.63 -7.54
N LEU A 167 5.02 0.02 -6.39
CA LEU A 167 4.13 1.17 -6.23
C LEU A 167 4.98 2.43 -6.13
N ARG A 168 4.65 3.46 -6.92
CA ARG A 168 5.33 4.76 -6.92
C ARG A 168 4.30 5.88 -6.85
N PHE A 169 4.58 6.87 -6.02
CA PHE A 169 3.98 8.20 -6.09
C PHE A 169 5.03 9.19 -6.57
N GLN A 170 4.64 10.12 -7.45
CA GLN A 170 5.58 11.05 -8.06
C GLN A 170 4.99 12.44 -8.23
N LEU A 171 5.78 13.46 -7.87
CA LEU A 171 5.63 14.85 -8.26
C LEU A 171 6.67 15.17 -9.34
N SER A 172 6.23 15.70 -10.47
CA SER A 172 7.10 16.01 -11.60
C SER A 172 6.95 17.47 -12.01
N PRO A 173 7.86 18.38 -11.60
CA PRO A 173 7.89 19.71 -12.17
C PRO A 173 8.49 19.68 -13.59
N GLY A 174 8.08 20.63 -14.42
CA GLY A 174 8.76 21.01 -15.64
C GLY A 174 9.89 22.01 -15.38
N ALA A 175 10.66 22.35 -16.43
CA ALA A 175 11.65 23.42 -16.38
C ALA A 175 10.98 24.81 -16.48
N VAL A 176 10.10 25.10 -15.52
CA VAL A 176 9.38 26.37 -15.39
C VAL A 176 9.91 27.07 -14.13
N GLU A 177 10.25 28.35 -14.24
CA GLU A 177 10.69 29.18 -13.12
C GLU A 177 9.50 29.70 -12.31
N ASP A 178 9.76 30.20 -11.11
CA ASP A 178 8.78 30.87 -10.25
C ASP A 178 7.57 30.00 -9.84
N ILE A 179 7.75 28.68 -9.80
CA ILE A 179 6.73 27.72 -9.34
C ILE A 179 7.14 27.06 -8.04
N VAL A 180 6.14 26.80 -7.18
CA VAL A 180 6.30 26.01 -5.95
C VAL A 180 5.03 25.22 -5.72
N ASN A 181 5.18 23.92 -5.45
CA ASN A 181 4.07 23.08 -5.03
C ASN A 181 4.61 21.86 -4.29
N GLY A 182 3.71 21.19 -3.58
CA GLY A 182 4.01 19.98 -2.85
C GLY A 182 2.85 19.00 -2.90
N LEU A 183 3.18 17.72 -2.84
CA LEU A 183 2.26 16.59 -2.82
C LEU A 183 2.49 15.82 -1.52
N TYR A 184 1.42 15.70 -0.74
CA TYR A 184 1.37 14.80 0.42
C TYR A 184 0.67 13.51 0.04
N VAL A 185 1.21 12.38 0.50
CA VAL A 185 0.62 11.04 0.38
C VAL A 185 0.65 10.36 1.74
N ASP A 186 -0.44 9.71 2.12
CA ASP A 186 -0.60 9.04 3.41
C ASP A 186 -1.61 7.88 3.33
N ASP A 187 -1.70 7.06 4.37
CA ASP A 187 -2.66 5.95 4.54
C ASP A 187 -2.76 5.02 3.31
N VAL A 188 -1.61 4.58 2.78
CA VAL A 188 -1.59 3.77 1.56
C VAL A 188 -2.02 2.33 1.86
N ASP A 189 -3.06 1.84 1.23
CA ASP A 189 -3.51 0.45 1.34
C ASP A 189 -3.42 -0.25 -0.02
N LEU A 190 -2.72 -1.37 -0.07
CA LEU A 190 -2.89 -2.34 -1.14
C LEU A 190 -3.22 -3.68 -0.50
N SER A 191 -4.46 -4.11 -0.65
CA SER A 191 -4.95 -5.32 -0.02
C SER A 191 -5.62 -6.22 -1.06
N PRO A 192 -5.53 -7.55 -0.93
CA PRO A 192 -6.34 -8.45 -1.73
C PRO A 192 -7.81 -8.06 -1.62
N THR A 193 -8.50 -7.98 -2.75
CA THR A 193 -9.94 -7.95 -2.78
C THR A 193 -10.38 -9.27 -2.16
N THR A 194 -10.93 -9.21 -0.95
CA THR A 194 -11.68 -10.33 -0.44
C THR A 194 -12.85 -10.48 -1.40
N ALA A 195 -12.77 -11.45 -2.30
CA ALA A 195 -13.95 -11.94 -2.98
C ALA A 195 -14.89 -12.33 -1.85
N GLY A 196 -15.90 -11.50 -1.58
CA GLY A 196 -16.91 -11.80 -0.58
C GLY A 196 -17.37 -13.23 -0.81
N LEU A 197 -17.50 -14.01 0.26
CA LEU A 197 -17.91 -15.41 0.09
C LEU A 197 -19.15 -15.43 -0.78
N ALA A 198 -19.19 -16.28 -1.80
CA ALA A 198 -20.35 -16.32 -2.66
C ALA A 198 -21.58 -16.67 -1.81
N GLY A 199 -22.51 -15.72 -1.63
CA GLY A 199 -23.64 -15.85 -0.72
C GLY A 199 -23.52 -15.15 0.64
N ASP A 200 -22.40 -14.50 0.95
CA ASP A 200 -22.28 -13.53 2.05
C ASP A 200 -22.88 -12.21 1.58
N PHE A 201 -24.14 -12.00 1.96
CA PHE A 201 -24.94 -10.87 1.50
C PHE A 201 -24.92 -9.71 2.49
N ASN A 202 -24.53 -9.97 3.74
CA ASN A 202 -24.41 -8.95 4.76
C ASN A 202 -22.96 -8.43 4.93
N PHE A 203 -22.01 -9.02 4.20
CA PHE A 203 -20.57 -8.72 4.17
C PHE A 203 -19.88 -8.90 5.53
N ASP A 204 -20.36 -9.84 6.36
CA ASP A 204 -19.76 -10.15 7.66
C ASP A 204 -18.68 -11.25 7.60
N ASN A 205 -18.32 -11.67 6.37
CA ASN A 205 -17.36 -12.72 6.03
C ASN A 205 -17.80 -14.12 6.48
N LYS A 206 -19.10 -14.32 6.65
CA LYS A 206 -19.72 -15.63 6.87
C LYS A 206 -20.88 -15.77 5.90
N VAL A 207 -21.22 -17.01 5.58
CA VAL A 207 -22.43 -17.34 4.84
C VAL A 207 -23.34 -18.10 5.80
N ASP A 208 -24.23 -17.39 6.47
CA ASP A 208 -25.14 -17.96 7.47
C ASP A 208 -26.60 -17.52 7.28
N GLY A 209 -27.44 -17.78 8.29
CA GLY A 209 -28.86 -17.46 8.22
C GLY A 209 -29.14 -15.95 8.12
N SER A 210 -28.21 -15.11 8.57
CA SER A 210 -28.30 -13.65 8.49
C SER A 210 -28.22 -13.18 7.04
N ASP A 211 -27.36 -13.80 6.24
CA ASP A 211 -27.25 -13.54 4.80
C ASP A 211 -28.52 -13.88 4.06
N LEU A 212 -29.15 -15.01 4.40
CA LEU A 212 -30.42 -15.41 3.81
C LEU A 212 -31.50 -14.35 4.03
N LEU A 213 -31.53 -13.72 5.21
CA LEU A 213 -32.46 -12.64 5.53
C LEU A 213 -32.15 -11.35 4.76
N VAL A 214 -30.88 -11.08 4.43
CA VAL A 214 -30.51 -9.94 3.58
C VAL A 214 -30.90 -10.22 2.13
N TRP A 215 -30.59 -11.40 1.60
CA TRP A 215 -31.00 -11.83 0.26
C TRP A 215 -32.50 -11.79 0.05
N GLN A 216 -33.30 -12.31 1.00
CA GLN A 216 -34.76 -12.28 0.92
C GLN A 216 -35.31 -10.85 0.83
N ARG A 217 -34.63 -9.86 1.40
CA ARG A 217 -35.07 -8.47 1.44
C ARG A 217 -34.57 -7.66 0.25
N LEU A 218 -33.39 -7.94 -0.27
CA LEU A 218 -32.69 -7.05 -1.22
C LEU A 218 -32.53 -7.62 -2.63
N ASP A 219 -32.35 -8.94 -2.78
CA ASP A 219 -31.98 -9.55 -4.07
C ASP A 219 -33.08 -10.49 -4.57
N GLY A 220 -33.37 -11.56 -3.83
CA GLY A 220 -34.43 -12.52 -4.17
C GLY A 220 -34.21 -13.34 -5.44
N ALA A 221 -33.06 -13.21 -6.11
CA ALA A 221 -32.74 -13.96 -7.32
C ALA A 221 -32.38 -15.43 -7.01
N ALA A 222 -32.86 -16.36 -7.85
CA ALA A 222 -32.62 -17.79 -7.66
C ALA A 222 -31.13 -18.19 -7.83
N ALA A 223 -30.39 -17.46 -8.68
CA ALA A 223 -28.98 -17.74 -8.93
C ALA A 223 -28.11 -17.43 -7.69
N SER A 224 -28.37 -16.32 -7.01
CA SER A 224 -27.67 -15.94 -5.78
C SER A 224 -28.08 -16.79 -4.58
N LEU A 225 -29.33 -17.29 -4.53
CA LEU A 225 -29.74 -18.30 -3.55
C LEU A 225 -28.90 -19.58 -3.67
N ASN A 226 -28.65 -20.06 -4.91
CA ASN A 226 -27.81 -21.23 -5.13
C ASN A 226 -26.36 -21.01 -4.65
N ALA A 227 -25.85 -19.78 -4.82
CA ALA A 227 -24.54 -19.40 -4.30
C ALA A 227 -24.52 -19.48 -2.76
N TRP A 228 -25.52 -18.92 -2.08
CA TRP A 228 -25.66 -19.04 -0.62
C TRP A 228 -25.78 -20.49 -0.16
N GLN A 229 -26.62 -21.30 -0.81
CA GLN A 229 -26.79 -22.72 -0.45
C GLN A 229 -25.50 -23.51 -0.60
N SER A 230 -24.71 -23.21 -1.64
CA SER A 230 -23.44 -23.90 -1.90
C SER A 230 -22.35 -23.52 -0.90
N ASN A 231 -22.47 -22.36 -0.25
CA ASN A 231 -21.47 -21.83 0.66
C ASN A 231 -21.96 -21.73 2.12
N TYR A 232 -23.17 -22.21 2.45
CA TYR A 232 -23.70 -22.09 3.81
C TYR A 232 -22.78 -22.75 4.84
N GLY A 233 -22.44 -21.99 5.88
CA GLY A 233 -21.47 -22.38 6.91
C GLY A 233 -20.02 -22.08 6.56
N SER A 234 -19.73 -21.57 5.36
CA SER A 234 -18.41 -21.03 5.02
C SER A 234 -18.15 -19.73 5.78
N SER A 235 -16.89 -19.52 6.15
CA SER A 235 -16.41 -18.27 6.72
C SER A 235 -14.99 -18.03 6.21
N ILE A 236 -14.65 -16.79 5.86
CA ILE A 236 -13.26 -16.44 5.60
C ILE A 236 -12.58 -16.47 6.96
N ALA A 237 -11.62 -17.38 7.12
CA ALA A 237 -10.75 -17.35 8.28
C ALA A 237 -10.05 -15.99 8.23
N SER A 238 -10.36 -15.11 9.18
CA SER A 238 -9.62 -13.87 9.37
C SER A 238 -8.15 -14.24 9.44
N ILE A 239 -7.37 -13.85 8.44
CA ILE A 239 -5.92 -14.01 8.44
C ILE A 239 -5.45 -13.08 9.56
N ALA A 240 -5.41 -13.59 10.79
CA ALA A 240 -4.71 -12.92 11.86
C ALA A 240 -3.26 -12.86 11.40
N GLY A 241 -2.83 -11.67 10.97
CA GLY A 241 -1.49 -11.44 10.46
C GLY A 241 -0.50 -12.08 11.42
N TYR A 242 0.23 -13.08 10.93
CA TYR A 242 1.36 -13.62 11.63
C TYR A 242 2.45 -12.55 11.59
N SER A 243 2.34 -11.50 12.42
CA SER A 243 3.54 -10.80 12.84
C SER A 243 4.36 -11.87 13.54
N SER A 244 5.44 -12.35 12.92
CA SER A 244 6.40 -13.21 13.58
C SER A 244 6.79 -12.50 14.86
N VAL A 245 6.24 -12.95 16.00
CA VAL A 245 6.58 -12.39 17.30
C VAL A 245 8.07 -12.64 17.43
N PRO A 246 8.92 -11.60 17.52
CA PRO A 246 10.35 -11.80 17.69
C PRO A 246 10.53 -12.67 18.93
N GLU A 247 11.17 -13.83 18.76
CA GLU A 247 11.38 -14.72 19.89
C GLU A 247 12.01 -13.92 21.03
N PRO A 248 11.47 -13.99 22.27
CA PRO A 248 11.98 -13.18 23.36
C PRO A 248 13.48 -13.48 23.54
N ALA A 249 14.29 -12.41 23.60
CA ALA A 249 15.75 -12.45 23.76
C ALA A 249 16.24 -13.18 25.03
N THR A 250 15.33 -13.78 25.80
CA THR A 250 15.57 -14.70 26.92
C THR A 250 16.48 -15.88 26.56
N TYR A 251 16.50 -16.37 25.32
CA TYR A 251 17.43 -17.44 24.94
C TYR A 251 18.89 -16.98 24.94
N SER A 252 19.14 -15.77 24.45
CA SER A 252 20.48 -15.15 24.44
C SER A 252 21.00 -14.92 25.86
N PHE A 253 20.13 -14.49 26.78
CA PHE A 253 20.49 -14.31 28.20
C PHE A 253 20.78 -15.64 28.91
N SER A 254 20.00 -16.68 28.61
CA SER A 254 20.17 -18.02 29.21
C SER A 254 21.51 -18.66 28.81
N LEU A 255 21.89 -18.52 27.54
CA LEU A 255 23.18 -19.00 27.03
C LEU A 255 24.37 -18.22 27.61
N MET A 256 24.23 -16.89 27.76
CA MET A 256 25.27 -16.06 28.36
C MET A 256 25.48 -16.42 29.84
N LEU A 257 24.40 -16.60 30.61
CA LEU A 257 24.51 -17.06 32.01
C LEU A 257 25.12 -18.46 32.13
N ALA A 258 24.73 -19.40 31.26
CA ALA A 258 25.31 -20.74 31.25
C ALA A 258 26.84 -20.72 31.04
N SER A 259 27.34 -19.88 30.12
CA SER A 259 28.78 -19.75 29.86
C SER A 259 29.57 -19.18 31.06
N CYS A 260 28.99 -18.28 31.84
CA CYS A 260 29.59 -17.80 33.09
C CYS A 260 29.76 -18.91 34.15
N PHE A 261 28.78 -19.82 34.28
CA PHE A 261 28.87 -20.93 35.24
C PHE A 261 29.93 -21.98 34.86
N PHE A 262 30.13 -22.26 33.56
CA PHE A 262 31.19 -23.17 33.12
C PHE A 262 32.59 -22.54 33.26
N GLY A 263 32.73 -21.22 33.06
CA GLY A 263 34.00 -20.50 33.24
C GLY A 263 34.51 -20.52 34.69
N LEU A 264 33.62 -20.32 35.67
CA LEU A 264 33.98 -20.29 37.08
C LEU A 264 34.40 -21.67 37.63
N ARG A 265 33.86 -22.77 37.08
CA ARG A 265 34.26 -24.13 37.47
C ARG A 265 35.71 -24.46 37.08
N ARG A 266 36.24 -23.85 36.02
CA ARG A 266 37.61 -24.11 35.55
C ARG A 266 38.68 -23.43 36.42
N MET A 267 38.36 -22.30 37.05
CA MET A 267 39.29 -21.59 37.93
C MET A 267 39.49 -22.26 39.30
N ARG A 268 38.54 -23.06 39.78
CA ARG A 268 38.58 -23.67 41.12
C ARG A 268 39.43 -24.96 41.24
N ARG A 269 40.10 -25.39 40.16
CA ARG A 269 40.93 -26.60 40.10
C ARG A 269 42.45 -26.35 40.10
N ARG A 270 42.88 -25.12 40.40
CA ARG A 270 44.29 -24.74 40.52
C ARG A 270 44.58 -24.17 41.91
N TYR A 271 44.48 -25.01 42.94
CA TYR A 271 45.14 -24.84 44.24
C TYR A 271 45.30 -26.23 44.87
#